data_AF-A0A833R4M3-F1
#
_entry.id   AF-A0A833R4M3-F1
#
_cell.length_a   1.000
_cell.length_b   1.000
_cell.length_c   1.000
_cell.angle_alpha   90.00
_cell.angle_beta   90.00
_cell.angle_gamma   90.00
#
_symmetry.space_group_name_H-M   'P 1'
#
loop_
_entity.id
_entity.type
_entity.pdbx_description
1 polymer ?
#
loop_
_entity_poly.entity_id
_entity_poly.type
_entity_poly.pdbx_seq_one_letter_code
_entity_poly.pdbx_strand_id
1 'polypeptide(L)'
;MLEDDGCPGFIAEITPLFGKQVKGFLSELSKLLCEPLVDFEKIDAYLRRLWENSIHLGATRLTLACNKFRDVCRENDKEGCEIAMLEVRREFDELYKKFQTMLQLKQQIEALDSKQIIGVSKL
;
A
#
# COMPACT_ATOMS: atom_id res chain seq x y z
N MET A 1 8.27 -12.65 5.48
CA MET A 1 8.84 -13.51 4.43
C MET A 1 8.15 -13.13 3.14
N LEU A 2 8.84 -12.47 2.20
CA LEU A 2 8.22 -11.98 0.96
C LEU A 2 8.89 -12.46 -0.33
N GLU A 3 9.97 -13.22 -0.24
CA GLU A 3 10.44 -14.09 -1.32
C GLU A 3 11.02 -15.34 -0.63
N ASP A 4 10.28 -16.43 -0.66
CA ASP A 4 10.83 -17.77 -0.50
C ASP A 4 11.12 -18.27 -1.93
N ASP A 5 12.15 -19.10 -2.11
CA ASP A 5 12.66 -19.55 -3.42
C ASP A 5 11.59 -20.24 -4.32
N GLY A 6 10.39 -20.49 -3.81
CA GLY A 6 9.30 -21.20 -4.48
C GLY A 6 8.27 -20.36 -5.26
N CYS A 7 8.33 -19.03 -5.30
CA CYS A 7 7.31 -18.23 -6.01
C CYS A 7 7.85 -17.04 -6.81
N PRO A 8 8.60 -17.29 -7.90
CA PRO A 8 9.04 -16.24 -8.81
C PRO A 8 7.81 -15.52 -9.42
N GLY A 9 7.61 -14.26 -9.04
CA GLY A 9 6.52 -13.42 -9.55
C GLY A 9 5.48 -12.96 -8.52
N PHE A 10 5.51 -13.50 -7.29
CA PHE A 10 4.55 -13.14 -6.24
C PHE A 10 4.45 -11.63 -5.99
N ILE A 11 5.58 -10.93 -5.91
CA ILE A 11 5.63 -9.47 -5.75
C ILE A 11 4.98 -8.73 -6.92
N ALA A 12 5.21 -9.19 -8.15
CA ALA A 12 4.65 -8.58 -9.36
C ALA A 12 3.12 -8.71 -9.40
N GLU A 13 2.59 -9.83 -8.89
CA GLU A 13 1.15 -10.09 -8.81
C GLU A 13 0.48 -9.33 -7.64
N ILE A 14 1.09 -9.35 -6.45
CA ILE A 14 0.48 -8.79 -5.24
C ILE A 14 0.51 -7.26 -5.22
N THR A 15 1.52 -6.64 -5.83
CA THR A 15 1.66 -5.16 -5.88
C THR A 15 0.44 -4.45 -6.48
N PRO A 16 -0.03 -4.78 -7.70
CA PRO A 16 -1.21 -4.14 -8.29
C PRO A 16 -2.50 -4.44 -7.50
N LEU A 17 -2.64 -5.64 -6.93
CA LEU A 17 -3.80 -6.01 -6.11
C LEU A 17 -3.87 -5.16 -4.83
N PHE A 18 -2.76 -5.09 -4.10
CA PHE A 18 -2.64 -4.23 -2.92
C PHE A 18 -2.91 -2.77 -3.27
N GLY A 19 -2.31 -2.27 -4.35
CA GLY A 19 -2.51 -0.89 -4.80
C GLY A 19 -3.97 -0.57 -5.11
N LYS A 20 -4.67 -1.47 -5.81
CA LYS A 20 -6.10 -1.33 -6.11
C LYS A 20 -6.94 -1.32 -4.82
N GLN A 21 -6.63 -2.22 -3.89
CA GLN A 21 -7.38 -2.37 -2.65
C GLN A 21 -7.24 -1.15 -1.75
N VAL A 22 -6.01 -0.66 -1.52
CA VAL A 22 -5.77 0.54 -0.71
C VAL A 22 -6.39 1.77 -1.33
N LYS A 23 -6.28 1.97 -2.65
CA LYS A 23 -6.95 3.07 -3.34
C LYS A 23 -8.48 3.02 -3.19
N GLY A 24 -9.05 1.81 -3.18
CA GLY A 24 -10.47 1.60 -2.87
C GLY A 24 -10.82 2.08 -1.46
N PHE A 25 -10.06 1.66 -0.45
CA PHE A 25 -10.27 2.13 0.93
C PHE A 25 -10.13 3.64 1.07
N LEU A 26 -9.10 4.24 0.46
CA LEU A 26 -8.90 5.70 0.46
C LEU A 26 -10.04 6.44 -0.26
N SER A 27 -10.59 5.89 -1.33
CA SER A 27 -11.75 6.47 -2.00
C SER A 27 -12.97 6.49 -1.08
N GLU A 28 -13.27 5.37 -0.42
CA GLU A 28 -14.42 5.29 0.49
C GLU A 28 -14.26 6.17 1.72
N LEU A 29 -13.07 6.20 2.32
CA LEU A 29 -12.76 7.12 3.42
C LEU A 29 -12.95 8.59 3.01
N SER A 30 -12.57 8.96 1.77
CA SER A 30 -12.70 10.34 1.29
C SER A 30 -14.17 10.73 1.19
N LYS A 31 -15.01 9.81 0.67
CA LYS A 31 -16.45 10.02 0.55
C LYS A 31 -17.09 10.24 1.92
N LEU A 32 -16.75 9.40 2.91
CA LEU A 32 -17.28 9.50 4.27
C LEU A 32 -16.92 10.83 4.95
N LEU A 33 -15.69 11.31 4.75
CA LEU A 33 -15.28 12.60 5.30
C LEU A 33 -15.94 13.79 4.59
N CYS A 34 -16.32 13.65 3.31
CA CYS A 34 -17.07 14.68 2.61
C CYS A 34 -18.54 14.80 3.08
N GLU A 35 -19.07 13.85 3.85
CA GLU A 35 -20.46 13.89 4.30
C GLU A 35 -20.69 15.02 5.33
N PRO A 36 -21.87 15.66 5.35
CA PRO A 36 -22.22 16.69 6.34
C PRO A 36 -22.20 16.16 7.77
N LEU A 37 -22.67 14.92 7.96
CA LEU A 37 -22.60 14.18 9.20
C LEU A 37 -21.66 12.99 8.99
N VAL A 38 -20.50 13.02 9.64
CA VAL A 38 -19.48 12.00 9.47
C VAL A 38 -19.81 10.76 10.29
N ASP A 39 -19.88 9.61 9.62
CA ASP A 39 -20.01 8.30 10.25
C ASP A 39 -18.63 7.75 10.66
N PHE A 40 -18.21 8.09 11.89
CA PHE A 40 -16.91 7.69 12.43
C PHE A 40 -16.79 6.18 12.67
N GLU A 41 -17.89 5.46 12.92
CA GLU A 41 -17.87 4.01 13.06
C GLU A 41 -17.55 3.32 11.73
N LYS A 42 -18.13 3.82 10.64
CA LYS A 42 -17.85 3.32 9.29
C LYS A 42 -16.44 3.67 8.84
N ILE A 43 -15.93 4.86 9.19
CA ILE A 43 -14.52 5.21 8.97
C ILE A 43 -13.59 4.24 9.71
N ASP A 44 -13.84 3.97 11.00
CA ASP A 44 -13.05 3.03 11.80
C ASP A 44 -13.08 1.61 11.22
N ALA A 45 -14.22 1.16 10.69
CA ALA A 45 -14.31 -0.12 9.97
C ALA A 45 -13.41 -0.16 8.72
N TYR A 46 -13.35 0.91 7.93
CA TYR A 46 -12.44 1.00 6.79
C TYR A 46 -10.97 1.07 7.22
N LEU A 47 -10.65 1.81 8.29
CA LEU A 47 -9.29 1.90 8.82
C LEU A 47 -8.78 0.57 9.37
N ARG A 48 -9.62 -0.21 10.07
CA ARG A 48 -9.27 -1.57 10.49
C ARG A 48 -8.88 -2.44 9.31
N ARG A 49 -9.70 -2.45 8.25
CA ARG A 49 -9.42 -3.25 7.05
C ARG A 49 -8.14 -2.80 6.35
N LEU A 50 -7.92 -1.49 6.23
CA LEU A 50 -6.67 -0.97 5.65
C LEU A 50 -5.45 -1.35 6.50
N TRP A 51 -5.56 -1.26 7.83
CA TRP A 51 -4.52 -1.67 8.78
C TRP A 51 -4.18 -3.16 8.67
N GLU A 52 -5.19 -4.04 8.62
CA GLU A 52 -5.01 -5.49 8.45
C GLU A 52 -4.22 -5.82 7.17
N ASN A 53 -4.60 -5.19 6.05
CA ASN A 53 -3.89 -5.38 4.78
C ASN A 53 -2.46 -4.83 4.81
N SER A 54 -2.24 -3.74 5.54
CA SER A 54 -0.92 -3.12 5.67
C SER A 54 0.04 -3.99 6.49
N ILE A 55 -0.43 -4.60 7.58
CA ILE A 55 0.39 -5.49 8.42
C ILE A 55 0.85 -6.72 7.66
N HIS A 56 -0.04 -7.37 6.90
CA HIS A 56 0.31 -8.58 6.14
C HIS A 56 1.43 -8.37 5.11
N LEU A 57 1.64 -7.13 4.67
CA LEU A 57 2.67 -6.77 3.69
C LEU A 57 3.89 -6.09 4.33
N GLY A 58 3.97 -6.02 5.67
CA GLY A 58 5.06 -5.35 6.36
C GLY A 58 5.10 -3.83 6.14
N ALA A 59 3.97 -3.21 5.83
CA ALA A 59 3.84 -1.79 5.52
C ALA A 59 3.83 -0.91 6.79
N THR A 60 4.89 -0.98 7.60
CA THR A 60 4.93 -0.41 8.97
C THR A 60 4.50 1.06 9.05
N ARG A 61 4.97 1.92 8.15
CA ARG A 61 4.63 3.35 8.17
C ARG A 61 3.15 3.60 7.86
N LEU A 62 2.60 2.87 6.90
CA LEU A 62 1.17 2.93 6.57
C LEU A 62 0.32 2.43 7.74
N THR A 63 0.75 1.35 8.40
CA THR A 63 0.11 0.82 9.61
C THR A 63 0.08 1.84 10.74
N LEU A 64 1.18 2.56 10.98
CA LEU A 64 1.26 3.62 11.99
C LEU A 64 0.33 4.79 11.65
N ALA A 65 0.28 5.23 10.40
CA ALA A 65 -0.62 6.28 9.95
C ALA A 65 -2.10 5.89 10.14
N CYS A 66 -2.46 4.63 9.85
CA CYS A 66 -3.82 4.13 10.08
C CYS A 66 -4.20 4.15 11.56
N ASN A 67 -3.28 3.78 12.46
CA ASN A 67 -3.53 3.85 13.90
C ASN A 67 -3.74 5.29 14.37
N LYS A 68 -2.88 6.23 13.94
CA LYS A 68 -3.03 7.65 14.26
C LYS A 68 -4.36 8.20 13.77
N PHE A 69 -4.75 7.88 12.53
CA PHE A 69 -6.05 8.29 12.00
C PHE A 69 -7.18 7.74 12.87
N ARG A 70 -7.14 6.45 13.23
CA ARG A 70 -8.16 5.85 14.12
C ARG A 70 -8.26 6.56 15.46
N ASP A 71 -7.15 6.98 16.04
CA ASP A 71 -7.15 7.71 17.32
C ASP A 71 -7.84 9.08 17.18
N VAL A 72 -7.57 9.81 16.10
CA VAL A 72 -8.27 11.08 15.81
C VAL A 72 -9.77 10.87 15.56
N CYS A 73 -10.17 9.80 14.87
CA CYS A 73 -11.58 9.46 14.67
C CYS A 73 -12.34 9.26 15.98
N ARG A 74 -11.69 8.76 17.03
CA ARG A 74 -12.32 8.53 18.35
C ARG A 74 -12.66 9.84 19.08
N GLU A 75 -12.01 10.93 18.69
CA GLU A 75 -12.28 12.27 19.22
C GLU A 75 -13.39 12.98 18.44
N ASN A 76 -13.94 12.34 17.39
CA ASN A 76 -14.89 12.92 16.44
C ASN A 76 -14.38 14.22 15.77
N ASP A 77 -13.06 14.37 15.66
CA ASP A 77 -12.41 15.51 15.03
C ASP A 77 -12.33 15.32 13.50
N LYS A 78 -13.28 15.93 12.79
CA LYS A 78 -13.35 15.86 11.33
C LYS A 78 -12.12 16.47 10.66
N GLU A 79 -11.66 17.63 11.10
CA GLU A 79 -10.51 18.32 10.50
C GLU A 79 -9.23 17.51 10.73
N GLY A 80 -9.04 17.00 11.94
CA GLY A 80 -7.94 16.10 12.24
C GLY A 80 -8.00 14.81 11.42
N CYS A 81 -9.19 14.26 11.17
CA CYS A 81 -9.38 13.11 10.30
C CYS A 81 -8.97 13.39 8.84
N GLU A 82 -9.30 14.56 8.32
CA GLU A 82 -8.87 14.99 6.98
C GLU A 82 -7.33 15.10 6.90
N ILE A 83 -6.69 15.67 7.92
CA ILE A 83 -5.22 15.74 8.00
C ILE A 83 -4.61 14.33 8.09
N ALA A 84 -5.15 13.48 8.94
CA ALA A 84 -4.67 12.10 9.10
C ALA A 84 -4.87 11.28 7.81
N MET A 85 -5.93 11.56 7.05
CA MET A 85 -6.15 10.95 5.74
C MET A 85 -5.06 11.31 4.73
N LEU A 86 -4.62 12.58 4.70
CA LEU A 86 -3.51 13.01 3.86
C LEU A 86 -2.21 12.27 4.22
N GLU A 87 -2.00 12.04 5.52
CA GLU A 87 -0.85 11.26 6.00
C GLU A 87 -0.91 9.81 5.53
N VAL A 88 -2.05 9.12 5.68
CA VAL A 88 -2.21 7.75 5.15
C VAL A 88 -1.96 7.68 3.64
N ARG A 89 -2.47 8.65 2.87
CA ARG A 89 -2.23 8.73 1.43
C ARG A 89 -0.74 8.87 1.11
N ARG A 90 -0.03 9.78 1.78
CA ARG A 90 1.41 9.97 1.62
C ARG A 90 2.19 8.69 1.89
N GLU A 91 1.89 8.02 3.01
CA GLU A 91 2.58 6.78 3.39
C GLU A 91 2.32 5.64 2.41
N PHE A 92 1.09 5.54 1.87
CA PHE A 92 0.77 4.59 0.82
C PHE A 92 1.52 4.91 -0.48
N ASP A 93 1.53 6.16 -0.93
CA ASP A 93 2.19 6.55 -2.19
C ASP A 93 3.70 6.28 -2.14
N GLU A 94 4.34 6.58 -1.00
CA GLU A 94 5.75 6.28 -0.75
C GLU A 94 6.04 4.78 -0.78
N LEU A 95 5.20 3.97 -0.13
CA LEU A 95 5.33 2.51 -0.16
C LEU A 95 5.13 1.96 -1.58
N TYR A 96 4.09 2.43 -2.27
CA TYR A 96 3.74 1.95 -3.59
C TYR A 96 4.83 2.25 -4.61
N LYS A 97 5.42 3.46 -4.54
CA LYS A 97 6.59 3.84 -5.34
C LYS A 97 7.76 2.88 -5.11
N LYS A 98 8.03 2.47 -3.87
CA LYS A 98 9.10 1.50 -3.56
C LYS A 98 8.81 0.12 -4.16
N PHE A 99 7.57 -0.36 -4.10
CA PHE A 99 7.20 -1.61 -4.77
C PHE A 99 7.37 -1.54 -6.29
N GLN A 100 7.00 -0.41 -6.90
CA GLN A 100 7.22 -0.19 -8.34
C GLN A 100 8.70 -0.19 -8.70
N THR A 101 9.55 0.49 -7.93
CA THR A 101 11.01 0.47 -8.12
C THR A 101 11.58 -0.94 -7.98
N MET A 102 11.14 -1.71 -6.97
CA MET A 102 11.59 -3.08 -6.75
C MET A 102 11.23 -3.99 -7.93
N LEU A 103 10.01 -3.86 -8.47
CA LEU A 103 9.58 -4.60 -9.65
C LEU A 103 10.41 -4.23 -10.90
N GLN A 104 10.68 -2.95 -11.10
CA GLN A 104 11.51 -2.48 -12.21
C GLN A 104 12.95 -3.02 -12.12
N LEU A 105 13.55 -3.00 -10.92
CA LEU A 105 14.90 -3.55 -10.70
C LEU A 105 14.93 -5.06 -10.97
N LYS A 106 13.91 -5.80 -10.51
CA LYS A 106 13.80 -7.24 -10.77
C LYS A 106 13.76 -7.55 -12.27
N GLN A 107 12.94 -6.83 -13.02
CA GLN A 107 12.86 -6.96 -14.49
C GLN A 107 14.19 -6.62 -15.18
N GLN A 108 14.93 -5.63 -14.68
CA GLN A 108 16.25 -5.29 -15.22
C GLN A 108 17.28 -6.39 -14.97
N ILE A 109 17.28 -7.00 -13.78
CA ILE A 109 18.15 -8.12 -13.45
C ILE A 109 17.84 -9.32 -14.36
N GLU A 110 16.58 -9.72 -14.47
CA GLU A 110 16.14 -10.82 -15.34
C GLU A 110 16.52 -10.58 -16.81
N ALA A 111 16.42 -9.33 -17.28
CA ALA A 111 16.81 -8.96 -18.64
C ALA A 111 18.35 -8.98 -18.84
N LEU A 112 19.14 -8.65 -17.82
CA LEU A 112 20.61 -8.72 -17.88
C LEU A 112 21.09 -10.17 -17.87
N ASP A 113 20.53 -11.02 -17.01
CA ASP A 113 20.84 -12.45 -16.95
C ASP A 113 20.51 -13.13 -18.29
N SER A 114 19.34 -12.80 -18.87
CA SER A 114 18.95 -13.29 -20.18
C SER A 114 19.93 -12.87 -21.28
N LYS A 115 20.47 -11.63 -21.23
CA LYS A 115 21.46 -11.15 -22.20
C LYS A 115 22.82 -11.83 -22.04
N GLN A 116 23.20 -12.19 -20.82
CA GLN A 116 24.46 -12.89 -20.54
C GLN A 116 24.43 -14.31 -21.11
N ILE A 117 23.29 -15.01 -21.05
CA ILE A 117 23.08 -16.33 -21.66
C ILE A 117 23.24 -16.26 -23.20
N ILE A 118 22.68 -15.25 -23.85
CA ILE A 118 22.74 -15.10 -25.32
C ILE A 118 24.15 -14.67 -25.78
N GLY A 119 24.90 -13.94 -24.94
CA GLY A 119 26.27 -13.50 -25.21
C GLY A 119 27.32 -14.62 -25.17
N VAL A 120 27.09 -15.68 -24.38
CA VAL A 120 28.02 -16.83 -24.27
C VAL A 120 27.84 -17.82 -25.43
N SER A 121 26.66 -17.90 -26.06
CA SER A 121 26.41 -18.78 -27.22
C SER A 121 26.98 -18.28 -28.56
N LYS A 122 27.86 -17.26 -28.54
CA LYS A 122 28.49 -16.68 -29.75
C LYS A 122 30.02 -16.84 -29.80
N LEU A 123 30.59 -17.68 -28.93
CA LEU A 123 31.97 -18.15 -28.98
C LEU A 123 31.98 -19.67 -29.19
#